data_AF-A0A1V5WEP8-F1
#
_entry.id   AF-A0A1V5WEP8-F1
#
_cell.length_a   1.000
_cell.length_b   1.000
_cell.length_c   1.000
_cell.angle_alpha   90.00
_cell.angle_beta   90.00
_cell.angle_gamma   90.00
#
_symmetry.space_group_name_H-M   'P 1'
#
loop_
_entity.id
_entity.type
_entity.pdbx_description
1 polymer ?
#
loop_
_entity_poly.entity_id
_entity_poly.type
_entity_poly.pdbx_seq_one_letter_code
_entity_poly.pdbx_strand_id
1 'polypeptide(L)'
;MAGINILDLVEATEVSETNDYLAVVDTSDTTQDTSGSTKKITVGNFLSGMLDWFYPVGTIYETTSSDLDTVEKVNAHFGGTWEFYGAGRVLVAKSTDTEFDTIGETGGEKTHTLTVAEMPSHTHAYILPHNSDPNFMTGGGIYNVKVAGGTGTATTSAGSGTAHNNLQPYIVVYRYRRIS
;
A
#
# COMPACT_ATOMS: atom_id res chain seq x y z
N MET A 1 36.16 35.82 -17.03
CA MET A 1 34.82 36.26 -16.56
C MET A 1 34.93 36.47 -15.07
N ALA A 2 34.69 37.68 -14.59
CA ALA A 2 34.59 37.94 -13.16
C ALA A 2 33.31 37.27 -12.64
N GLY A 3 33.42 36.46 -11.61
CA GLY A 3 32.26 35.82 -10.98
C GLY A 3 31.31 36.89 -10.44
N ILE A 4 30.04 36.79 -10.79
CA ILE A 4 28.98 37.63 -10.22
C ILE A 4 28.70 37.05 -8.84
N ASN A 5 29.03 37.78 -7.78
CA ASN A 5 28.59 37.42 -6.43
C ASN A 5 27.17 37.94 -6.25
N ILE A 6 26.23 37.07 -5.88
CA ILE A 6 24.86 37.47 -5.54
C ILE A 6 24.91 38.25 -4.22
N LEU A 7 24.58 39.54 -4.28
CA LEU A 7 24.57 40.44 -3.12
C LEU A 7 23.15 40.64 -2.55
N ASP A 8 22.12 40.41 -3.36
CA ASP A 8 20.69 40.45 -2.98
C ASP A 8 19.92 39.37 -3.78
N LEU A 9 18.97 38.71 -3.13
CA LEU A 9 18.13 37.67 -3.73
C LEU A 9 17.17 38.23 -4.79
N VAL A 10 16.85 39.53 -4.71
CA VAL A 10 15.95 40.21 -5.67
C VAL A 10 16.61 40.41 -7.05
N GLU A 11 17.95 40.48 -7.11
CA GLU A 11 18.69 40.70 -8.36
C GLU A 11 19.25 39.41 -8.97
N ALA A 12 19.11 38.27 -8.28
CA ALA A 12 19.58 36.98 -8.76
C ALA A 12 18.66 36.43 -9.86
N THR A 13 19.14 36.42 -11.11
CA THR A 13 18.43 35.78 -12.24
C THR A 13 18.55 34.26 -12.22
N GLU A 14 19.64 33.71 -11.68
CA GLU A 14 19.87 32.28 -11.47
C GLU A 14 20.72 32.09 -10.18
N VAL A 15 20.42 31.07 -9.39
CA VAL A 15 21.17 30.73 -8.17
C VAL A 15 21.84 29.37 -8.36
N SER A 16 23.16 29.32 -8.18
CA SER A 16 23.98 28.12 -8.22
C SER A 16 24.03 27.45 -6.86
N GLU A 17 23.55 26.20 -6.79
CA GLU A 17 23.59 25.42 -5.55
C GLU A 17 25.01 25.14 -5.05
N THR A 18 26.05 25.23 -5.89
CA THR A 18 27.44 24.89 -5.54
C THR A 18 28.34 26.11 -5.38
N ASN A 19 28.09 27.18 -6.13
CA ASN A 19 28.96 28.36 -6.13
C ASN A 19 28.37 29.55 -5.38
N ASP A 20 27.06 29.53 -5.10
CA ASP A 20 26.42 30.55 -4.28
C ASP A 20 26.26 30.09 -2.83
N TYR A 21 26.33 31.08 -1.93
CA TYR A 21 26.36 30.86 -0.50
C TYR A 21 25.30 31.71 0.18
N LEU A 22 24.60 31.10 1.13
CA LEU A 22 23.82 31.84 2.11
C LEU A 22 24.76 32.28 3.25
N ALA A 23 24.75 33.57 3.55
CA ALA A 23 25.47 34.13 4.67
C ALA A 23 24.66 33.92 5.95
N VAL A 24 25.18 33.16 6.91
CA VAL A 24 24.59 33.07 8.25
C VAL A 24 25.17 34.20 9.09
N VAL A 25 24.37 35.25 9.29
CA VAL A 25 24.73 36.37 10.18
C VAL A 25 24.62 35.88 11.62
N ASP A 26 25.72 35.94 12.36
CA ASP A 26 25.72 35.66 13.79
C ASP A 26 24.84 36.70 14.49
N THR A 27 23.91 36.26 15.34
CA THR A 27 23.03 37.16 16.11
C THR A 27 23.79 38.13 17.02
N SER A 28 25.05 37.84 17.35
CA SER A 28 25.92 38.76 18.10
C SER A 28 26.55 39.85 17.23
N ASP A 29 26.47 39.72 15.90
CA ASP A 29 26.93 40.71 14.92
C ASP A 29 25.77 41.61 14.49
N THR A 30 25.57 42.71 15.23
CA THR A 30 24.53 43.72 14.94
C THR A 30 24.93 44.72 13.86
N THR A 31 26.13 44.58 13.27
CA THR A 31 26.72 45.64 12.44
C THR A 31 26.32 45.57 10.96
N GLN A 32 25.69 44.47 10.52
CA GLN A 32 25.44 44.19 9.10
C GLN A 32 26.67 44.41 8.21
N ASP A 33 27.88 44.30 8.79
CA ASP A 33 29.15 44.53 8.11
C ASP A 33 29.49 43.28 7.28
N THR A 34 29.72 43.49 5.99
CA THR A 34 30.07 42.43 5.02
C THR A 34 31.48 41.86 5.22
N SER A 35 32.25 42.40 6.18
CA SER A 35 33.61 42.00 6.52
C SER A 35 33.73 41.08 7.76
N GLY A 36 32.62 40.76 8.42
CA GLY A 36 32.60 39.85 9.58
C GLY A 36 32.97 38.40 9.22
N SER A 37 33.31 37.59 10.25
CA SER A 37 33.61 36.14 10.13
C SER A 37 32.34 35.31 9.85
N THR A 38 31.51 35.78 8.92
CA THR A 38 30.22 35.20 8.56
C THR A 38 30.45 33.77 8.05
N LYS A 39 29.89 32.79 8.75
CA LYS A 39 29.96 31.40 8.30
C LYS A 39 29.06 31.28 7.07
N LYS A 40 29.66 30.89 5.94
CA LYS A 40 28.96 30.70 4.67
C LYS A 40 28.56 29.25 4.54
N ILE A 41 27.29 29.00 4.19
CA ILE A 41 26.78 27.68 3.85
C ILE A 41 26.40 27.72 2.38
N THR A 42 26.91 26.79 1.60
CA THR A 42 26.54 26.62 0.19
C THR A 42 25.03 26.35 0.08
N VAL A 43 24.35 26.94 -0.90
CA VAL A 43 22.90 26.77 -1.08
C VAL A 43 22.52 25.28 -1.13
N GLY A 44 23.29 24.45 -1.82
CA GLY A 44 23.06 23.00 -1.88
C GLY A 44 23.19 22.29 -0.53
N ASN A 45 24.13 22.68 0.33
CA ASN A 45 24.26 22.10 1.68
C ASN A 45 23.08 22.48 2.58
N PHE A 46 22.55 23.70 2.43
CA PHE A 46 21.36 24.14 3.14
C PHE A 46 20.11 23.38 2.67
N LEU A 47 19.91 23.26 1.35
CA LEU A 47 18.79 22.52 0.75
C LEU A 47 18.84 21.03 1.13
N SER A 48 20.01 20.41 1.11
CA SER A 48 20.20 19.02 1.56
C SER A 48 19.84 18.86 3.04
N GLY A 49 20.26 19.80 3.90
CA GLY A 49 19.89 19.77 5.32
C GLY A 49 18.38 19.92 5.55
N MET A 50 17.71 20.75 4.75
CA MET A 50 16.24 20.87 4.80
C MET A 50 15.56 19.61 4.27
N LEU A 51 16.08 18.98 3.21
CA LEU A 51 15.56 17.72 2.69
C LEU A 51 15.64 16.61 3.75
N ASP A 52 16.78 16.47 4.44
CA ASP A 52 16.96 15.50 5.52
C ASP A 52 16.03 15.77 6.70
N TRP A 53 15.74 17.04 6.97
CA TRP A 53 14.81 17.44 8.04
C TRP A 53 13.36 17.09 7.73
N PHE A 54 12.88 17.37 6.51
CA PHE A 54 11.49 17.12 6.14
C PHE A 54 11.23 15.68 5.66
N TYR A 55 12.22 15.07 5.01
CA TYR A 55 12.12 13.76 4.38
C TYR A 55 13.36 12.91 4.71
N PRO A 56 13.55 12.46 5.96
CA PRO A 56 14.68 11.59 6.30
C PRO A 56 14.67 10.28 5.49
N VAL A 57 15.83 9.61 5.40
CA VAL A 57 15.93 8.29 4.74
C VAL A 57 14.94 7.31 5.38
N GLY A 58 14.18 6.60 4.54
CA GLY A 58 13.07 5.73 4.93
C GLY A 58 11.69 6.39 4.86
N THR A 59 11.60 7.70 4.63
CA THR A 59 10.32 8.40 4.48
C THR A 59 9.54 7.88 3.27
N ILE A 60 8.23 7.73 3.46
CA ILE A 60 7.30 7.40 2.38
C ILE A 60 6.65 8.68 1.87
N TYR A 61 6.68 8.87 0.56
CA TYR A 61 6.01 9.97 -0.14
C TYR A 61 4.95 9.41 -1.09
N GLU A 62 3.76 10.01 -1.09
CA GLU A 62 2.63 9.62 -1.95
C GLU A 62 2.15 10.82 -2.77
N THR A 63 1.83 10.58 -4.05
CA THR A 63 1.37 11.63 -4.95
C THR A 63 0.48 11.09 -6.07
N THR A 64 -0.40 11.95 -6.58
CA THR A 64 -1.18 11.70 -7.81
C THR A 64 -0.72 12.60 -8.97
N SER A 65 0.32 13.42 -8.74
CA SER A 65 0.82 14.35 -9.76
C SER A 65 1.57 13.60 -10.87
N SER A 66 1.26 13.93 -12.13
CA SER A 66 2.02 13.47 -13.30
C SER A 66 3.41 14.09 -13.40
N ASP A 67 3.68 15.15 -12.65
CA ASP A 67 5.00 15.78 -12.60
C ASP A 67 5.96 15.00 -11.68
N LEU A 68 5.47 13.98 -10.97
CA LEU A 68 6.21 13.16 -10.01
C LEU A 68 5.86 11.66 -10.18
N ASP A 69 5.58 11.24 -11.41
CA ASP A 69 5.16 9.87 -11.77
C ASP A 69 6.33 8.90 -12.03
N THR A 70 7.58 9.38 -12.05
CA THR A 70 8.78 8.54 -12.13
C THR A 70 9.79 8.87 -11.04
N VAL A 71 10.66 7.90 -10.74
CA VAL A 71 11.76 8.07 -9.77
C VAL A 71 12.69 9.21 -10.17
N GLU A 72 12.98 9.35 -11.47
CA GLU A 72 13.84 10.40 -11.99
C GLU A 72 13.26 11.79 -11.72
N LYS A 73 11.95 11.96 -11.91
CA LYS A 73 11.26 13.23 -11.61
C LYS A 73 11.25 13.55 -10.12
N VAL A 74 11.03 12.55 -9.27
CA VAL A 74 11.05 12.71 -7.80
C VAL A 74 12.46 13.07 -7.31
N ASN A 75 13.49 12.38 -7.80
CA ASN A 75 14.89 12.69 -7.49
C ASN A 75 15.25 14.12 -7.93
N ALA A 76 14.81 14.54 -9.12
CA ALA A 76 15.05 15.89 -9.61
C ALA A 76 14.28 16.97 -8.83
N HIS A 77 13.09 16.64 -8.31
CA HIS A 77 12.24 17.60 -7.60
C HIS A 77 12.66 17.82 -6.14
N PHE A 78 12.93 16.74 -5.41
CA PHE A 78 13.30 16.83 -3.99
C PHE A 78 14.80 16.78 -3.75
N GLY A 79 15.58 16.24 -4.70
CA GLY A 79 16.94 15.77 -4.42
C GLY A 79 16.93 14.39 -3.75
N GLY A 80 18.12 13.96 -3.32
CA GLY A 80 18.33 12.63 -2.75
C GLY A 80 18.12 11.50 -3.77
N THR A 81 18.01 10.27 -3.27
CA THR A 81 17.62 9.12 -4.09
C THR A 81 16.37 8.45 -3.52
N TRP A 82 15.42 8.18 -4.41
CA TRP A 82 14.13 7.58 -4.11
C TRP A 82 13.95 6.28 -4.90
N GLU A 83 13.07 5.43 -4.42
CA GLU A 83 12.64 4.23 -5.13
C GLU A 83 11.12 4.11 -5.09
N PHE A 84 10.53 3.45 -6.09
CA PHE A 84 9.12 3.10 -6.05
C PHE A 84 8.85 2.07 -4.95
N TYR A 85 7.83 2.27 -4.13
CA TYR A 85 7.63 1.46 -2.93
C TYR A 85 6.20 0.91 -2.82
N GLY A 86 6.08 -0.37 -2.44
CA GLY A 86 4.80 -1.00 -2.15
C GLY A 86 3.88 -1.19 -3.37
N ALA A 87 4.45 -1.45 -4.55
CA ALA A 87 3.69 -1.68 -5.77
C ALA A 87 2.59 -2.74 -5.57
N GLY A 88 1.33 -2.36 -5.85
CA GLY A 88 0.15 -3.23 -5.70
C GLY A 88 -0.19 -3.63 -4.27
N ARG A 89 0.31 -2.89 -3.26
CA ARG A 89 0.14 -3.19 -1.83
C ARG A 89 -0.40 -1.99 -1.07
N VAL A 90 -1.17 -2.28 -0.03
CA VAL A 90 -1.56 -1.30 0.99
C VAL A 90 -0.54 -1.32 2.12
N LEU A 91 -0.26 -0.16 2.73
CA LEU A 91 0.65 -0.09 3.86
C LEU A 91 -0.06 -0.55 5.13
N VAL A 92 0.64 -1.34 5.93
CA VAL A 92 0.24 -1.70 7.28
C VAL A 92 1.33 -1.22 8.23
N ALA A 93 0.93 -0.62 9.34
CA ALA A 93 1.87 -0.17 10.35
C ALA A 93 2.53 -1.40 11.01
N LYS A 94 3.85 -1.29 11.25
CA LYS A 94 4.56 -2.31 12.02
C LYS A 94 3.88 -2.52 13.36
N SER A 95 3.62 -3.77 13.72
CA SER A 95 3.09 -4.15 15.03
C SER A 95 3.99 -5.20 15.70
N THR A 96 3.47 -5.82 16.75
CA THR A 96 4.06 -7.00 17.40
C THR A 96 3.46 -8.31 16.87
N ASP A 97 2.49 -8.23 15.95
CA ASP A 97 1.90 -9.40 15.32
C ASP A 97 2.88 -9.98 14.30
N THR A 98 2.94 -11.31 14.22
CA THR A 98 3.92 -12.04 13.40
C THR A 98 3.92 -11.60 11.93
N GLU A 99 2.77 -11.23 11.40
CA GLU A 99 2.60 -10.83 9.99
C GLU A 99 3.10 -9.40 9.70
N PHE A 100 3.37 -8.59 10.74
CA PHE A 100 3.72 -7.17 10.63
C PHE A 100 4.89 -6.79 11.56
N ASP A 101 5.70 -7.75 11.99
CA ASP A 101 6.75 -7.53 12.99
C ASP A 101 8.05 -7.00 12.40
N THR A 102 8.22 -7.09 11.07
CA THR A 102 9.44 -6.68 10.37
C THR A 102 9.12 -5.71 9.23
N ILE A 103 9.91 -4.62 9.13
CA ILE A 103 9.73 -3.63 8.06
C ILE A 103 10.04 -4.26 6.71
N GLY A 104 9.10 -4.13 5.78
CA GLY A 104 9.24 -4.64 4.41
C GLY A 104 8.66 -6.03 4.19
N GLU A 105 8.06 -6.64 5.22
CA GLU A 105 7.26 -7.85 5.04
C GLU A 105 6.09 -7.62 4.08
N THR A 106 5.73 -8.66 3.35
CA THR A 106 4.65 -8.60 2.37
C THR A 106 3.77 -9.83 2.48
N GLY A 107 2.48 -9.66 2.23
CA GLY A 107 1.49 -10.72 2.23
C GLY A 107 0.19 -10.28 1.59
N GLY A 108 -0.87 -11.03 1.90
CA GLY A 108 -2.22 -10.80 1.37
C GLY A 108 -2.44 -11.40 -0.02
N GLU A 109 -3.71 -11.48 -0.41
CA GLU A 109 -4.14 -12.04 -1.69
C GLU A 109 -5.24 -11.17 -2.31
N LYS A 110 -5.21 -11.03 -3.65
CA LYS A 110 -6.24 -10.28 -4.39
C LYS A 110 -7.53 -11.08 -4.55
N THR A 111 -7.42 -12.40 -4.59
CA THR A 111 -8.54 -13.34 -4.77
C THR A 111 -8.33 -14.52 -3.85
N HIS A 112 -9.41 -15.02 -3.24
CA HIS A 112 -9.36 -16.14 -2.31
C HIS A 112 -10.28 -17.28 -2.78
N THR A 113 -9.79 -18.53 -2.71
CA THR A 113 -10.62 -19.72 -2.92
C THR A 113 -10.90 -20.37 -1.58
N LEU A 114 -12.19 -20.44 -1.19
CA LEU A 114 -12.60 -21.06 0.06
C LEU A 114 -12.14 -22.51 0.14
N THR A 115 -11.58 -22.86 1.29
CA THR A 115 -11.21 -24.21 1.69
C THR A 115 -12.36 -24.88 2.44
N VAL A 116 -12.28 -26.21 2.59
CA VAL A 116 -13.25 -26.97 3.38
C VAL A 116 -13.28 -26.52 4.85
N ALA A 117 -12.14 -26.09 5.40
CA ALA A 117 -12.04 -25.62 6.78
C ALA A 117 -12.75 -24.28 7.01
N GLU A 118 -12.92 -23.47 5.96
CA GLU A 118 -13.60 -22.17 6.02
C GLU A 118 -15.11 -22.28 5.79
N MET A 119 -15.63 -23.47 5.45
CA MET A 119 -17.07 -23.69 5.29
C MET A 119 -17.76 -23.87 6.66
N PRO A 120 -18.79 -23.06 6.98
CA PRO A 120 -19.58 -23.28 8.19
C PRO A 120 -20.26 -24.65 8.20
N SER A 121 -20.42 -25.22 9.41
CA SER A 121 -21.23 -26.43 9.59
C SER A 121 -22.66 -26.19 9.12
N HIS A 122 -23.16 -27.07 8.27
CA HIS A 122 -24.50 -27.00 7.73
C HIS A 122 -25.09 -28.41 7.58
N THR A 123 -26.41 -28.52 7.59
CA THR A 123 -27.14 -29.78 7.42
C THR A 123 -28.10 -29.68 6.26
N HIS A 124 -28.26 -30.77 5.51
CA HIS A 124 -29.30 -30.90 4.49
C HIS A 124 -30.45 -31.72 5.05
N ALA A 125 -31.66 -31.18 4.98
CA ALA A 125 -32.88 -31.94 5.27
C ALA A 125 -33.41 -32.52 3.96
N TYR A 126 -33.43 -33.85 3.84
CA TYR A 126 -34.04 -34.54 2.72
C TYR A 126 -35.21 -35.36 3.21
N ILE A 127 -36.41 -35.03 2.73
CA ILE A 127 -37.63 -35.80 3.00
C ILE A 127 -37.87 -36.69 1.78
N LEU A 128 -37.56 -37.98 1.93
CA LEU A 128 -38.03 -38.98 0.99
C LEU A 128 -39.56 -39.06 1.10
N PRO A 129 -40.33 -39.08 0.00
CA PRO A 129 -41.70 -39.58 0.07
C PRO A 129 -41.61 -41.04 0.53
N HIS A 130 -41.96 -41.27 1.78
CA HIS A 130 -41.98 -42.61 2.34
C HIS A 130 -43.17 -43.33 1.71
N ASN A 131 -42.92 -44.41 0.97
CA ASN A 131 -43.98 -45.30 0.47
C ASN A 131 -44.80 -45.96 1.61
N SER A 132 -44.41 -45.70 2.86
CA SER A 132 -45.05 -46.19 4.08
C SER A 132 -45.76 -45.09 4.87
N ASP A 133 -46.01 -43.91 4.29
CA ASP A 133 -47.18 -43.13 4.74
C ASP A 133 -48.42 -43.96 4.39
N PRO A 134 -49.16 -44.50 5.37
CA PRO A 134 -50.29 -45.39 5.11
C PRO A 134 -51.48 -44.70 4.40
N ASN A 135 -51.36 -43.41 4.08
CA ASN A 135 -52.44 -42.58 3.54
C ASN A 135 -52.40 -42.34 2.02
N PHE A 136 -51.53 -43.02 1.25
CA PHE A 136 -51.54 -42.91 -0.22
C PHE A 136 -52.00 -44.17 -0.98
N MET A 137 -52.59 -45.17 -0.31
CA MET A 137 -53.28 -46.27 -1.00
C MET A 137 -54.62 -46.61 -0.36
N THR A 138 -55.64 -45.78 -0.59
CA THR A 138 -57.03 -46.25 -0.50
C THR A 138 -57.35 -47.02 -1.79
N GLY A 139 -56.98 -48.30 -1.83
CA GLY A 139 -57.27 -49.19 -2.96
C GLY A 139 -56.54 -50.53 -2.84
N GLY A 140 -57.25 -51.56 -2.38
CA GLY A 140 -56.69 -52.81 -1.88
C GLY A 140 -55.93 -53.69 -2.88
N GLY A 141 -54.95 -54.43 -2.36
CA GLY A 141 -54.26 -55.52 -3.07
C GLY A 141 -52.98 -55.93 -2.36
N ILE A 142 -52.92 -57.17 -1.88
CA ILE A 142 -51.74 -57.77 -1.23
C ILE A 142 -50.63 -57.91 -2.28
N TYR A 143 -49.64 -57.02 -2.26
CA TYR A 143 -48.38 -57.20 -2.96
C TYR A 143 -47.23 -57.16 -1.95
N ASN A 144 -46.41 -58.22 -1.95
CA ASN A 144 -45.17 -58.29 -1.21
C ASN A 144 -44.17 -57.27 -1.79
N VAL A 145 -44.22 -56.03 -1.34
CA VAL A 145 -43.24 -55.01 -1.72
C VAL A 145 -42.05 -55.16 -0.78
N LYS A 146 -40.96 -55.78 -1.28
CA LYS A 146 -39.63 -55.59 -0.68
C LYS A 146 -39.32 -54.11 -0.80
N VAL A 147 -39.29 -53.39 0.33
CA VAL A 147 -38.68 -52.06 0.38
C VAL A 147 -37.20 -52.26 0.07
N ALA A 148 -36.81 -51.98 -1.17
CA ALA A 148 -35.41 -52.00 -1.58
C ALA A 148 -34.64 -51.02 -0.68
N GLY A 149 -33.48 -51.47 -0.18
CA GLY A 149 -32.66 -50.74 0.78
C GLY A 149 -32.46 -49.28 0.37
N GLY A 150 -32.45 -48.38 1.36
CA GLY A 150 -32.30 -46.95 1.12
C GLY A 150 -31.02 -46.67 0.32
N THR A 151 -31.20 -46.31 -0.95
CA THR A 151 -30.12 -45.76 -1.77
C THR A 151 -29.93 -44.31 -1.34
N GLY A 152 -28.81 -43.99 -0.70
CA GLY A 152 -28.45 -42.60 -0.47
C GLY A 152 -28.26 -41.89 -1.81
N THR A 153 -29.21 -41.03 -2.18
CA THR A 153 -29.08 -40.20 -3.38
C THR A 153 -28.27 -38.97 -3.02
N ALA A 154 -27.05 -38.89 -3.55
CA ALA A 154 -26.26 -37.67 -3.44
C ALA A 154 -27.01 -36.52 -4.13
N THR A 155 -27.16 -35.39 -3.46
CA THR A 155 -27.57 -34.15 -4.12
C THR A 155 -26.47 -33.73 -5.10
N THR A 156 -26.82 -32.97 -6.12
CA THR A 156 -25.82 -32.37 -7.01
C THR A 156 -24.87 -31.48 -6.21
N SER A 157 -23.59 -31.45 -6.59
CA SER A 157 -22.63 -30.51 -6.01
C SER A 157 -23.07 -29.06 -6.25
N ALA A 158 -22.97 -28.22 -5.22
CA ALA A 158 -23.18 -26.79 -5.30
C ALA A 158 -21.93 -26.05 -4.81
N GLY A 159 -21.64 -24.89 -5.42
CA GLY A 159 -20.39 -24.16 -5.24
C GLY A 159 -19.49 -24.27 -6.48
N SER A 160 -18.89 -23.16 -6.91
CA SER A 160 -18.04 -23.12 -8.10
C SER A 160 -16.57 -23.45 -7.82
N GLY A 161 -16.13 -23.34 -6.56
CA GLY A 161 -14.71 -23.39 -6.21
C GLY A 161 -13.88 -22.27 -6.85
N THR A 162 -14.53 -21.28 -7.47
CA THR A 162 -13.86 -20.15 -8.11
C THR A 162 -13.40 -19.16 -7.05
N ALA A 163 -12.19 -18.63 -7.22
CA ALA A 163 -11.67 -17.59 -6.35
C ALA A 163 -12.56 -16.33 -6.43
N HIS A 164 -12.93 -15.78 -5.28
CA HIS A 164 -13.69 -14.52 -5.20
C HIS A 164 -12.75 -13.35 -4.93
N ASN A 165 -13.19 -12.14 -5.31
CA ASN A 165 -12.43 -10.92 -5.07
C ASN A 165 -12.25 -10.64 -3.57
N ASN A 166 -11.03 -10.37 -3.17
CA ASN A 166 -10.64 -9.94 -1.83
C ASN A 166 -10.11 -8.48 -1.80
N LEU A 167 -10.12 -7.78 -2.95
CA LEU A 167 -9.79 -6.37 -3.00
C LEU A 167 -10.93 -5.53 -2.44
N GLN A 168 -10.67 -4.82 -1.35
CA GLN A 168 -11.50 -3.71 -0.91
C GLN A 168 -11.47 -2.57 -1.95
N PRO A 169 -12.49 -1.69 -2.00
CA PRO A 169 -12.44 -0.49 -2.83
C PRO A 169 -11.14 0.30 -2.57
N TYR A 170 -10.45 0.70 -3.64
CA TYR A 170 -9.15 1.37 -3.57
C TYR A 170 -9.04 2.51 -4.59
N ILE A 171 -8.07 3.38 -4.36
CA ILE A 171 -7.61 4.39 -5.31
C ILE A 171 -6.10 4.24 -5.50
N VAL A 172 -5.62 4.40 -6.73
CA VAL A 172 -4.20 4.22 -7.07
C VAL A 172 -3.48 5.55 -6.98
N VAL A 173 -2.33 5.54 -6.32
CA VAL A 173 -1.41 6.68 -6.20
C VAL A 173 0.00 6.21 -6.53
N TYR A 174 0.90 7.14 -6.88
CA TYR A 174 2.34 6.88 -6.91
C TYR A 174 2.88 6.93 -5.48
N ARG A 175 3.72 5.96 -5.11
CA ARG A 175 4.32 5.86 -3.77
C ARG A 175 5.81 5.60 -3.89
N TYR A 176 6.59 6.37 -3.15
CA TYR A 176 8.05 6.30 -3.15
C TYR A 176 8.60 6.20 -1.73
N ARG A 177 9.79 5.62 -1.59
CA ARG A 177 10.58 5.61 -0.35
C ARG A 177 11.93 6.29 -0.60
N ARG A 178 12.34 7.18 0.30
CA ARG A 178 13.68 7.77 0.24
C ARG A 178 14.73 6.76 0.72
N ILE A 179 15.79 6.58 -0.05
CA ILE A 179 16.87 5.62 0.24
C ILE A 179 18.24 6.29 0.47
N SER A 180 18.45 7.52 -0.03
CA SER A 180 19.58 8.38 0.37
C SER A 180 19.28 9.86 0.22
#